data_AF-A0A521KRF8-F1
#
_entry.id   AF-A0A521KRF8-F1
#
_cell.length_a   1.000
_cell.length_b   1.000
_cell.length_c   1.000
_cell.angle_alpha   90.00
_cell.angle_beta   90.00
_cell.angle_gamma   90.00
#
_symmetry.space_group_name_H-M   'P 1'
#
loop_
_entity.id
_entity.type
_entity.pdbx_description
1 polymer ?
#
loop_
_entity_poly.entity_id
_entity_poly.type
_entity_poly.pdbx_seq_one_letter_code
_entity_poly.pdbx_strand_id
1 'polypeptide(L)'
;GMDGIGGLTQRPILPGETFKYEFELRQHGTYMYHSHHDEMTQMALGMMGMFVIHPRHPTEPPPDRDYTYLLSEWKLDVGARRPDPNEMSDFNVLTFNAKIAPATQSLVARIGERVRIRIGNLSAMDHHPIHLHGHAFRVVETDGGVISEPGRWPEVSVLVPVGSTRTVEFVADNPGDWALHCHMTHHVMTQMGHGIPNLIGVNASRFDDKIAAVVPEFDAMGMSAHGEADDSIPPNSLPMVGLRGPFGYVTMSGMFTLLKVRERLDDGVEPGWYEHPEGTLALPASADELRADGIEH
;
A
#
# COMPACT_ATOMS: atom_id res chain seq x y z
N GLY A 1 6.12 -33.32 -5.26
CA GLY A 1 7.19 -32.31 -5.35
C GLY A 1 7.60 -31.90 -3.95
N MET A 2 8.63 -31.06 -3.81
CA MET A 2 9.00 -30.50 -2.50
C MET A 2 8.11 -29.29 -2.21
N ASP A 3 7.01 -29.52 -1.50
CA ASP A 3 5.87 -28.60 -1.39
C ASP A 3 5.82 -27.83 -0.06
N GLY A 4 6.54 -28.24 0.97
CA GLY A 4 6.72 -27.43 2.19
C GLY A 4 5.72 -27.69 3.32
N ILE A 5 4.68 -28.49 3.11
CA ILE A 5 3.62 -28.71 4.10
C ILE A 5 4.01 -29.76 5.14
N GLY A 6 4.21 -29.30 6.39
CA GLY A 6 4.52 -30.16 7.52
C GLY A 6 3.42 -31.19 7.80
N GLY A 7 3.78 -32.46 7.86
CA GLY A 7 2.86 -33.59 8.06
C GLY A 7 2.23 -34.15 6.78
N LEU A 8 2.29 -33.42 5.66
CA LEU A 8 1.75 -33.87 4.38
C LEU A 8 2.85 -34.25 3.38
N THR A 9 3.73 -33.30 3.04
CA THR A 9 4.78 -33.49 2.03
C THR A 9 6.18 -33.57 2.63
N GLN A 10 6.33 -33.18 3.90
CA GLN A 10 7.55 -33.32 4.67
C GLN A 10 7.27 -33.32 6.19
N ARG A 11 8.28 -33.64 7.00
CA ARG A 11 8.24 -33.35 8.44
C ARG A 11 8.50 -31.85 8.70
N PRO A 12 8.03 -31.28 9.83
CA PRO A 12 8.40 -29.92 10.23
C PRO A 12 9.92 -29.76 10.37
N ILE A 13 10.41 -28.56 10.07
CA ILE A 13 11.81 -28.17 10.26
C ILE A 13 11.95 -27.69 11.71
N LEU A 14 12.70 -28.42 12.55
CA LEU A 14 12.88 -28.06 13.95
C LEU A 14 13.97 -26.99 14.13
N PRO A 15 14.02 -26.27 15.26
CA PRO A 15 15.07 -25.31 15.54
C PRO A 15 16.47 -25.93 15.40
N GLY A 16 17.33 -25.28 14.61
CA GLY A 16 18.70 -25.72 14.32
C GLY A 16 18.83 -26.70 13.15
N GLU A 17 17.72 -27.09 12.51
CA GLU A 17 17.75 -27.95 11.32
C GLU A 17 17.78 -27.17 10.00
N THR A 18 18.31 -27.82 8.97
CA THR A 18 18.40 -27.29 7.61
C THR A 18 17.77 -28.27 6.64
N PHE A 19 16.89 -27.78 5.77
CA PHE A 19 16.26 -28.56 4.71
C PHE A 19 16.66 -28.02 3.34
N LYS A 20 16.73 -28.92 2.35
CA LYS A 20 16.99 -28.56 0.95
C LYS A 20 15.70 -28.73 0.14
N TYR A 21 15.29 -27.67 -0.55
CA TYR A 21 14.24 -27.71 -1.56
C TYR A 21 14.88 -27.71 -2.96
N GLU A 22 14.50 -28.66 -3.80
CA GLU A 22 15.00 -28.84 -5.17
C GLU A 22 13.84 -29.18 -6.08
N PHE A 23 13.57 -28.28 -7.02
CA PHE A 23 12.50 -28.43 -8.00
C PHE A 23 12.86 -27.69 -9.30
N GLU A 24 12.30 -28.15 -10.40
CA GLU A 24 12.49 -27.58 -11.73
C GLU A 24 11.45 -26.48 -11.97
N LEU A 25 11.89 -25.29 -12.37
CA LEU A 25 10.99 -24.21 -12.81
C LEU A 25 10.53 -24.51 -14.24
N ARG A 26 9.27 -24.91 -14.38
CA ARG A 26 8.66 -25.28 -15.69
C ARG A 26 7.81 -24.16 -16.28
N GLN A 27 7.39 -23.23 -15.43
CA GLN A 27 6.56 -22.09 -15.75
C GLN A 27 7.29 -20.78 -15.45
N HIS A 28 6.77 -19.68 -15.98
CA HIS A 28 7.23 -18.32 -15.69
C HIS A 28 6.04 -17.47 -15.26
N GLY A 29 6.29 -16.39 -14.52
CA GLY A 29 5.26 -15.52 -13.97
C GLY A 29 5.59 -15.01 -12.57
N THR A 30 4.58 -14.45 -11.91
CA THR A 30 4.64 -13.86 -10.58
C THR A 30 4.03 -14.81 -9.57
N TYR A 31 4.87 -15.30 -8.66
CA TYR A 31 4.50 -16.20 -7.58
C TYR A 31 4.91 -15.62 -6.23
N MET A 32 4.56 -16.35 -5.18
CA MET A 32 4.89 -16.05 -3.80
C MET A 32 5.43 -17.30 -3.13
N TYR A 33 6.16 -17.13 -2.04
CA TYR A 33 6.48 -18.20 -1.10
C TYR A 33 6.15 -17.73 0.32
N HIS A 34 5.74 -18.65 1.17
CA HIS A 34 5.47 -18.38 2.57
C HIS A 34 5.68 -19.64 3.41
N SER A 35 5.75 -19.47 4.73
CA SER A 35 5.72 -20.63 5.62
C SER A 35 4.37 -21.35 5.55
N HIS A 36 4.40 -22.67 5.72
CA HIS A 36 3.22 -23.53 5.84
C HIS A 36 3.20 -24.24 7.21
N HIS A 37 3.77 -23.60 8.24
CA HIS A 37 3.76 -24.06 9.62
C HIS A 37 3.32 -22.93 10.54
N ASP A 38 2.24 -23.15 11.29
CA ASP A 38 1.62 -22.13 12.14
C ASP A 38 1.50 -20.80 11.38
N GLU A 39 0.78 -20.86 10.26
CA GLU A 39 0.79 -19.84 9.21
C GLU A 39 0.47 -18.45 9.75
N MET A 40 -0.54 -18.34 10.63
CA MET A 40 -0.91 -17.08 11.27
C MET A 40 0.27 -16.48 12.03
N THR A 41 1.00 -17.29 12.80
CA THR A 41 2.17 -16.80 13.53
C THR A 41 3.33 -16.45 12.62
N GLN A 42 3.72 -17.34 11.72
CA GLN A 42 4.94 -17.14 10.93
C GLN A 42 4.76 -16.06 9.86
N MET A 43 3.58 -15.97 9.24
CA MET A 43 3.27 -14.90 8.30
C MET A 43 3.11 -13.55 9.01
N ALA A 44 2.49 -13.50 10.19
CA ALA A 44 2.45 -12.29 11.03
C ALA A 44 3.84 -11.86 11.56
N LEU A 45 4.86 -12.70 11.41
CA LEU A 45 6.27 -12.36 11.66
C LEU A 45 7.08 -12.15 10.37
N GLY A 46 6.42 -12.10 9.21
CA GLY A 46 7.03 -11.73 7.93
C GLY A 46 7.70 -12.88 7.18
N MET A 47 7.40 -14.15 7.49
CA MET A 47 7.93 -15.31 6.76
C MET A 47 7.22 -15.53 5.42
N MET A 48 7.37 -14.56 4.53
CA MET A 48 6.75 -14.52 3.21
C MET A 48 7.60 -13.71 2.23
N GLY A 49 7.42 -13.95 0.94
CA GLY A 49 8.12 -13.21 -0.09
C GLY A 49 7.55 -13.45 -1.48
N MET A 50 8.01 -12.62 -2.41
CA MET A 50 7.69 -12.73 -3.83
C MET A 50 8.71 -13.62 -4.53
N PHE A 51 8.24 -14.38 -5.51
CA PHE A 51 9.07 -15.25 -6.35
C PHE A 51 8.71 -15.03 -7.82
N VAL A 52 9.51 -14.23 -8.51
CA VAL A 52 9.30 -13.89 -9.92
C VAL A 52 10.17 -14.79 -10.79
N ILE A 53 9.55 -15.49 -11.72
CA ILE A 53 10.23 -16.35 -12.69
C ILE A 53 10.12 -15.68 -14.06
N HIS A 54 11.25 -15.21 -14.60
CA HIS A 54 11.28 -14.62 -15.93
C HIS A 54 11.20 -15.70 -17.03
N PRO A 55 10.50 -15.42 -18.16
CA PRO A 55 10.48 -16.33 -19.29
C PRO A 55 11.88 -16.51 -19.88
N ARG A 56 12.26 -17.76 -20.18
CA ARG A 56 13.52 -18.07 -20.89
C ARG A 56 13.56 -17.47 -22.30
N HIS A 57 12.40 -17.44 -22.96
CA HIS A 57 12.22 -16.93 -24.32
C HIS A 57 11.01 -15.96 -24.33
N PRO A 58 11.20 -14.69 -23.94
CA PRO A 58 10.11 -13.72 -23.92
C PRO A 58 9.59 -13.44 -25.34
N THR A 59 8.26 -13.36 -25.48
CA THR A 59 7.59 -12.99 -26.74
C THR A 59 7.46 -11.48 -26.94
N GLU A 60 7.59 -10.72 -25.86
CA GLU A 60 7.56 -9.26 -25.83
C GLU A 60 8.84 -8.73 -25.17
N PRO A 61 9.35 -7.54 -25.53
CA PRO A 61 10.46 -6.94 -24.82
C PRO A 61 10.14 -6.76 -23.33
N PRO A 62 11.13 -6.85 -22.42
CA PRO A 62 10.90 -6.57 -21.01
C PRO A 62 10.38 -5.13 -20.81
N PRO A 63 9.61 -4.85 -19.74
CA PRO A 63 9.27 -3.48 -19.38
C PRO A 63 10.53 -2.69 -19.02
N ASP A 64 10.48 -1.37 -19.16
CA ASP A 64 11.58 -0.48 -18.78
C ASP A 64 11.72 -0.41 -17.24
N ARG A 65 10.61 -0.57 -16.52
CA ARG A 65 10.56 -0.68 -15.05
C ARG A 65 9.71 -1.89 -14.64
N ASP A 66 10.23 -2.76 -13.79
CA ASP A 66 9.51 -3.91 -13.23
C ASP A 66 9.52 -3.82 -11.69
N TYR A 67 8.38 -3.48 -11.11
CA TYR A 67 8.20 -3.29 -9.67
C TYR A 67 7.45 -4.48 -9.06
N THR A 68 7.73 -4.76 -7.79
CA THR A 68 7.07 -5.82 -7.04
C THR A 68 6.50 -5.31 -5.72
N TYR A 69 5.23 -5.60 -5.46
CA TYR A 69 4.56 -5.40 -4.20
C TYR A 69 4.00 -6.70 -3.64
N LEU A 70 4.33 -6.97 -2.40
CA LEU A 70 3.67 -7.96 -1.56
C LEU A 70 2.73 -7.22 -0.61
N LEU A 71 1.45 -7.52 -0.70
CA LEU A 71 0.42 -7.00 0.19
C LEU A 71 0.33 -7.92 1.41
N SER A 72 0.28 -7.31 2.58
CA SER A 72 0.15 -8.02 3.85
C SER A 72 -0.50 -7.13 4.89
N GLU A 73 -1.10 -7.76 5.90
CA GLU A 73 -1.80 -7.09 7.00
C GLU A 73 -1.35 -7.65 8.34
N TRP A 74 -1.54 -6.84 9.38
CA TRP A 74 -0.99 -7.06 10.70
C TRP A 74 -1.98 -6.55 11.76
N LYS A 75 -2.03 -7.24 12.89
CA LYS A 75 -2.61 -6.71 14.12
C LYS A 75 -1.51 -6.07 14.93
N LEU A 76 -1.56 -4.75 15.09
CA LEU A 76 -0.60 -4.00 15.89
C LEU A 76 -1.36 -3.06 16.83
N ASP A 77 -1.26 -3.33 18.13
CA ASP A 77 -1.73 -2.39 19.13
C ASP A 77 -0.86 -1.12 19.14
N VAL A 78 -1.45 -0.01 19.59
CA VAL A 78 -0.74 1.25 19.78
C VAL A 78 0.43 1.02 20.76
N GLY A 79 1.63 1.45 20.39
CA GLY A 79 2.83 1.20 21.18
C GLY A 79 3.36 -0.25 21.14
N ALA A 80 2.83 -1.14 20.29
CA ALA A 80 3.40 -2.46 20.09
C ALA A 80 4.71 -2.42 19.29
N ARG A 81 5.63 -3.35 19.59
CA ARG A 81 6.88 -3.54 18.82
C ARG A 81 6.81 -4.72 17.85
N ARG A 82 5.79 -5.57 17.99
CA ARG A 82 5.56 -6.76 17.18
C ARG A 82 4.06 -6.95 16.97
N PRO A 83 3.65 -7.55 15.84
CA PRO A 83 2.26 -7.90 15.62
C PRO A 83 1.75 -8.93 16.63
N ASP A 84 0.43 -8.96 16.87
CA ASP A 84 -0.24 -10.07 17.55
C ASP A 84 -0.54 -11.19 16.54
N PRO A 85 0.13 -12.35 16.64
CA PRO A 85 -0.10 -13.47 15.74
C PRO A 85 -1.41 -14.23 16.01
N ASN A 86 -2.08 -13.96 17.13
CA ASN A 86 -3.30 -14.68 17.52
C ASN A 86 -4.57 -14.03 16.95
N GLU A 87 -4.46 -12.87 16.32
CA GLU A 87 -5.60 -12.21 15.67
C GLU A 87 -6.02 -12.97 14.41
N MET A 88 -7.33 -13.16 14.25
CA MET A 88 -7.90 -13.98 13.19
C MET A 88 -8.78 -13.18 12.23
N SER A 89 -9.16 -11.94 12.58
CA SER A 89 -10.16 -11.19 11.81
C SER A 89 -10.01 -9.67 11.87
N ASP A 90 -9.53 -9.10 12.97
CA ASP A 90 -9.53 -7.66 13.20
C ASP A 90 -8.14 -7.03 12.96
N PHE A 91 -7.65 -7.11 11.73
CA PHE A 91 -6.38 -6.52 11.31
C PHE A 91 -6.49 -5.00 11.12
N ASN A 92 -5.49 -4.25 11.59
CA ASN A 92 -5.55 -2.79 11.67
C ASN A 92 -4.36 -2.07 11.00
N VAL A 93 -3.35 -2.80 10.54
CA VAL A 93 -2.22 -2.24 9.80
C VAL A 93 -2.04 -3.01 8.51
N LEU A 94 -2.14 -2.31 7.38
CA LEU A 94 -2.12 -2.90 6.05
C LEU A 94 -1.00 -2.26 5.25
N THR A 95 -0.25 -3.07 4.50
CA THR A 95 1.09 -2.68 4.04
C THR A 95 1.37 -3.03 2.60
N PHE A 96 2.24 -2.21 2.00
CA PHE A 96 3.03 -2.56 0.83
C PHE A 96 4.42 -2.99 1.30
N ASN A 97 4.84 -4.22 1.00
CA ASN A 97 6.17 -4.75 1.36
C ASN A 97 6.50 -4.57 2.86
N ALA A 98 5.53 -4.86 3.74
CA ALA A 98 5.63 -4.68 5.19
C ALA A 98 5.93 -3.23 5.65
N LYS A 99 5.63 -2.24 4.80
CA LYS A 99 5.72 -0.81 5.08
C LYS A 99 4.37 -0.13 4.88
N ILE A 100 4.16 0.91 5.68
CA ILE A 100 3.10 1.89 5.47
C ILE A 100 3.72 3.22 5.05
N ALA A 101 2.95 4.09 4.39
CA ALA A 101 3.36 5.49 4.23
C ALA A 101 3.62 6.13 5.62
N PRO A 102 4.63 7.01 5.75
CA PRO A 102 5.53 7.53 4.72
C PRO A 102 6.77 6.64 4.44
N ALA A 103 6.87 5.45 5.04
CA ALA A 103 8.02 4.57 4.87
C ALA A 103 7.96 3.70 3.60
N THR A 104 6.87 3.79 2.84
CA THR A 104 6.77 3.21 1.50
C THR A 104 7.67 3.97 0.54
N GLN A 105 8.31 3.22 -0.36
CA GLN A 105 9.15 3.83 -1.40
C GLN A 105 8.29 4.20 -2.60
N SER A 106 8.52 5.40 -3.14
CA SER A 106 7.91 5.86 -4.39
C SER A 106 8.37 4.98 -5.58
N LEU A 107 7.46 4.66 -6.49
CA LEU A 107 7.82 4.20 -7.82
C LEU A 107 8.30 5.38 -8.63
N VAL A 108 9.26 5.14 -9.53
CA VAL A 108 9.83 6.19 -10.37
C VAL A 108 9.86 5.72 -11.83
N ALA A 109 9.41 6.57 -12.75
CA ALA A 109 9.43 6.27 -14.17
C ALA A 109 9.75 7.53 -14.98
N ARG A 110 10.45 7.34 -16.10
CA ARG A 110 10.62 8.41 -17.08
C ARG A 110 9.40 8.46 -17.99
N ILE A 111 9.09 9.63 -18.52
CA ILE A 111 8.05 9.75 -19.55
C ILE A 111 8.34 8.78 -20.71
N GLY A 112 7.34 8.00 -21.09
CA GLY A 112 7.40 7.00 -22.16
C GLY A 112 7.89 5.61 -21.74
N GLU A 113 8.40 5.43 -20.51
CA GLU A 113 8.79 4.11 -20.01
C GLU A 113 7.54 3.22 -19.82
N ARG A 114 7.61 1.96 -20.30
CA ARG A 114 6.65 0.92 -19.97
C ARG A 114 6.93 0.42 -18.56
N VAL A 115 5.98 0.64 -17.66
CA VAL A 115 6.05 0.24 -16.26
C VAL A 115 5.20 -1.00 -16.04
N ARG A 116 5.79 -2.01 -15.39
CA ARG A 116 5.11 -3.21 -14.90
C ARG A 116 5.09 -3.19 -13.37
N ILE A 117 3.93 -3.48 -12.79
CA ILE A 117 3.77 -3.65 -11.34
C ILE A 117 3.20 -5.05 -11.09
N ARG A 118 3.98 -5.87 -10.39
CA ARG A 118 3.61 -7.22 -9.95
C ARG A 118 3.12 -7.16 -8.51
N ILE A 119 1.88 -7.57 -8.28
CA ILE A 119 1.26 -7.47 -6.98
C ILE A 119 0.84 -8.87 -6.53
N GLY A 120 1.37 -9.32 -5.40
CA GLY A 120 0.94 -10.54 -4.72
C GLY A 120 0.27 -10.18 -3.40
N ASN A 121 -0.77 -10.92 -3.01
CA ASN A 121 -1.46 -10.68 -1.75
C ASN A 121 -1.39 -11.89 -0.82
N LEU A 122 -0.66 -11.73 0.29
CA LEU A 122 -0.57 -12.68 1.40
C LEU A 122 -1.15 -12.09 2.70
N SER A 123 -2.08 -11.14 2.58
CA SER A 123 -2.91 -10.72 3.71
C SER A 123 -3.73 -11.91 4.22
N ALA A 124 -4.02 -11.96 5.52
CA ALA A 124 -4.71 -13.10 6.11
C ALA A 124 -6.20 -13.17 5.68
N MET A 125 -6.83 -12.01 5.49
CA MET A 125 -8.26 -11.86 5.25
C MET A 125 -8.56 -10.87 4.12
N ASP A 126 -7.88 -9.72 4.07
CA ASP A 126 -8.33 -8.65 3.18
C ASP A 126 -7.88 -8.80 1.72
N HIS A 127 -8.83 -8.55 0.82
CA HIS A 127 -8.57 -8.29 -0.59
C HIS A 127 -8.25 -6.81 -0.78
N HIS A 128 -7.41 -6.48 -1.74
CA HIS A 128 -6.98 -5.09 -1.94
C HIS A 128 -7.25 -4.60 -3.37
N PRO A 129 -8.18 -3.66 -3.57
CA PRO A 129 -8.32 -2.94 -4.83
C PRO A 129 -7.22 -1.89 -4.94
N ILE A 130 -6.14 -2.20 -5.67
CA ILE A 130 -5.02 -1.28 -5.84
C ILE A 130 -5.32 -0.32 -6.99
N HIS A 131 -5.42 0.96 -6.67
CA HIS A 131 -5.77 2.05 -7.56
C HIS A 131 -4.56 2.92 -7.90
N LEU A 132 -4.39 3.25 -9.18
CA LEU A 132 -3.38 4.17 -9.67
C LEU A 132 -4.03 5.44 -10.24
N HIS A 133 -3.61 6.59 -9.75
CA HIS A 133 -4.03 7.89 -10.28
C HIS A 133 -3.26 8.23 -11.56
N GLY A 134 -3.86 9.09 -12.39
CA GLY A 134 -3.21 9.69 -13.56
C GLY A 134 -2.94 8.76 -14.74
N HIS A 135 -3.14 7.44 -14.60
CA HIS A 135 -2.87 6.45 -15.64
C HIS A 135 -3.96 5.37 -15.64
N ALA A 136 -4.33 4.93 -16.84
CA ALA A 136 -4.98 3.63 -17.01
C ALA A 136 -3.91 2.57 -17.32
N PHE A 137 -4.12 1.36 -16.84
CA PHE A 137 -3.23 0.22 -17.07
C PHE A 137 -4.00 -0.94 -17.67
N ARG A 138 -3.29 -1.94 -18.18
CA ARG A 138 -3.85 -3.24 -18.55
C ARG A 138 -3.45 -4.30 -17.55
N VAL A 139 -4.36 -5.21 -17.22
CA VAL A 139 -4.02 -6.44 -16.50
C VAL A 139 -3.42 -7.43 -17.50
N VAL A 140 -2.19 -7.88 -17.26
CA VAL A 140 -1.41 -8.67 -18.24
C VAL A 140 -1.06 -10.08 -17.77
N GLU A 141 -1.14 -10.36 -16.47
CA GLU A 141 -0.81 -11.65 -15.87
C GLU A 141 -1.66 -11.86 -14.60
N THR A 142 -2.09 -13.09 -14.37
CA THR A 142 -2.68 -13.54 -13.10
C THR A 142 -1.81 -14.62 -12.47
N ASP A 143 -2.23 -15.15 -11.32
CA ASP A 143 -1.69 -16.37 -10.70
C ASP A 143 -1.70 -17.61 -11.62
N GLY A 144 -2.55 -17.60 -12.66
CA GLY A 144 -2.57 -18.60 -13.73
C GLY A 144 -1.53 -18.41 -14.84
N GLY A 145 -0.78 -17.30 -14.83
CA GLY A 145 0.22 -16.96 -15.84
C GLY A 145 -0.17 -15.79 -16.75
N VAL A 146 0.58 -15.62 -17.84
CA VAL A 146 0.43 -14.49 -18.77
C VAL A 146 -0.89 -14.59 -19.54
N ILE A 147 -1.61 -13.48 -19.57
CA ILE A 147 -2.85 -13.34 -20.32
C ILE A 147 -2.49 -13.01 -21.78
N SER A 148 -3.06 -13.75 -22.72
CA SER A 148 -2.89 -13.46 -24.14
C SER A 148 -3.36 -12.04 -24.46
N GLU A 149 -2.71 -11.37 -25.41
CA GLU A 149 -2.97 -9.95 -25.72
C GLU A 149 -4.47 -9.61 -25.91
N PRO A 150 -5.28 -10.42 -26.63
CA PRO A 150 -6.72 -10.14 -26.80
C PRO A 150 -7.53 -10.26 -25.50
N GLY A 151 -7.01 -10.96 -24.50
CA GLY A 151 -7.66 -11.16 -23.19
C GLY A 151 -7.24 -10.15 -22.13
N ARG A 152 -6.25 -9.29 -22.40
CA ARG A 152 -5.84 -8.22 -21.48
C ARG A 152 -6.89 -7.11 -21.49
N TRP A 153 -7.29 -6.61 -20.32
CA TRP A 153 -8.32 -5.57 -20.21
C TRP A 153 -7.79 -4.32 -19.51
N PRO A 154 -8.33 -3.12 -19.83
CA PRO A 154 -7.94 -1.88 -19.18
C PRO A 154 -8.64 -1.71 -17.82
N GLU A 155 -7.93 -1.10 -16.87
CA GLU A 155 -8.42 -0.73 -15.55
C GLU A 155 -7.69 0.51 -15.03
N VAL A 156 -8.23 1.11 -13.97
CA VAL A 156 -7.49 2.05 -13.08
C VAL A 156 -7.36 1.51 -11.67
N SER A 157 -8.11 0.46 -11.34
CA SER A 157 -8.07 -0.23 -10.06
C SER A 157 -8.12 -1.74 -10.29
N VAL A 158 -7.21 -2.49 -9.68
CA VAL A 158 -7.18 -3.95 -9.79
C VAL A 158 -7.40 -4.59 -8.43
N LEU A 159 -8.44 -5.43 -8.33
CA LEU A 159 -8.64 -6.25 -7.14
C LEU A 159 -7.57 -7.35 -7.10
N VAL A 160 -6.84 -7.42 -5.98
CA VAL A 160 -5.87 -8.50 -5.69
C VAL A 160 -6.43 -9.37 -4.56
N PRO A 161 -7.05 -10.52 -4.88
CA PRO A 161 -7.57 -11.44 -3.88
C PRO A 161 -6.47 -12.04 -3.01
N VAL A 162 -6.82 -12.47 -1.79
CA VAL A 162 -5.92 -13.22 -0.89
C VAL A 162 -5.43 -14.48 -1.60
N GLY A 163 -4.13 -14.75 -1.53
CA GLY A 163 -3.50 -15.91 -2.15
C GLY A 163 -3.25 -15.78 -3.67
N SER A 164 -3.65 -14.67 -4.28
CA SER A 164 -3.52 -14.45 -5.72
C SER A 164 -2.46 -13.41 -6.07
N THR A 165 -2.05 -13.41 -7.34
CA THR A 165 -1.24 -12.36 -7.94
C THR A 165 -1.97 -11.66 -9.09
N ARG A 166 -1.64 -10.39 -9.30
CA ARG A 166 -2.05 -9.57 -10.45
C ARG A 166 -0.85 -8.78 -10.93
N THR A 167 -0.62 -8.78 -12.24
CA THR A 167 0.38 -7.89 -12.85
C THR A 167 -0.30 -6.91 -13.78
N VAL A 168 0.04 -5.64 -13.63
CA VAL A 168 -0.47 -4.55 -14.47
C VAL A 168 0.65 -3.88 -15.23
N GLU A 169 0.34 -3.37 -16.41
CA GLU A 169 1.25 -2.57 -17.23
C GLU A 169 0.62 -1.31 -17.77
N PHE A 170 1.41 -0.24 -17.82
CA PHE A 170 1.05 1.02 -18.44
C PHE A 170 2.29 1.70 -19.02
N VAL A 171 2.08 2.71 -19.85
CA VAL A 171 3.13 3.63 -20.27
C VAL A 171 3.04 4.85 -19.38
N ALA A 172 4.14 5.27 -18.78
CA ALA A 172 4.19 6.49 -17.97
C ALA A 172 4.19 7.71 -18.89
N ASP A 173 3.03 8.16 -19.36
CA ASP A 173 2.89 9.26 -20.32
C ASP A 173 2.38 10.57 -19.69
N ASN A 174 2.02 10.53 -18.40
CA ASN A 174 1.47 11.67 -17.68
C ASN A 174 2.43 12.12 -16.55
N PRO A 175 3.24 13.18 -16.76
CA PRO A 175 4.18 13.65 -15.75
C PRO A 175 3.47 14.18 -14.50
N GLY A 176 3.97 13.81 -13.32
CA GLY A 176 3.31 14.14 -12.06
C GLY A 176 3.79 13.33 -10.87
N ASP A 177 3.21 13.62 -9.71
CA ASP A 177 3.22 12.76 -8.53
C ASP A 177 1.82 12.16 -8.37
N TRP A 178 1.69 10.87 -8.66
CA TRP A 178 0.41 10.18 -8.70
C TRP A 178 0.28 9.18 -7.57
N ALA A 179 -0.84 9.20 -6.85
CA ALA A 179 -1.09 8.22 -5.80
C ALA A 179 -1.26 6.81 -6.38
N LEU A 180 -0.59 5.85 -5.73
CA LEU A 180 -0.86 4.41 -5.85
C LEU A 180 -1.26 3.92 -4.46
N HIS A 181 -2.50 3.44 -4.30
CA HIS A 181 -3.01 3.08 -2.99
C HIS A 181 -4.07 1.99 -3.02
N CYS A 182 -4.32 1.36 -1.87
CA CYS A 182 -5.50 0.51 -1.71
C CYS A 182 -6.74 1.39 -1.62
N HIS A 183 -7.80 1.02 -2.34
CA HIS A 183 -9.04 1.81 -2.44
C HIS A 183 -10.13 1.37 -1.45
N MET A 184 -9.79 0.56 -0.46
CA MET A 184 -10.61 0.42 0.74
C MET A 184 -10.25 1.54 1.71
N THR A 185 -11.23 2.37 2.07
CA THR A 185 -10.99 3.61 2.84
C THR A 185 -10.20 3.38 4.12
N HIS A 186 -10.49 2.30 4.86
CA HIS A 186 -9.77 1.94 6.08
C HIS A 186 -8.28 1.65 5.84
N HIS A 187 -7.92 1.12 4.67
CA HIS A 187 -6.59 0.56 4.40
C HIS A 187 -5.53 1.66 4.20
N VAL A 188 -5.96 2.91 4.03
CA VAL A 188 -5.11 4.10 3.96
C VAL A 188 -5.11 4.92 5.25
N MET A 189 -5.65 4.38 6.35
CA MET A 189 -5.78 5.14 7.61
C MET A 189 -4.98 4.55 8.80
N THR A 190 -4.32 3.40 8.68
CA THR A 190 -3.50 2.79 9.75
C THR A 190 -4.29 2.53 11.05
N GLN A 191 -3.66 2.72 12.22
CA GLN A 191 -4.21 2.44 13.55
C GLN A 191 -5.32 3.44 13.93
N MET A 192 -6.43 3.46 13.21
CA MET A 192 -7.62 4.18 13.67
C MET A 192 -7.99 3.63 15.05
N GLY A 193 -8.20 4.53 16.01
CA GLY A 193 -8.63 4.18 17.36
C GLY A 193 -10.06 3.65 17.34
N HIS A 194 -10.24 2.37 17.02
CA HIS A 194 -11.56 1.71 16.95
C HIS A 194 -12.29 1.64 18.32
N GLY A 195 -11.63 2.07 19.41
CA GLY A 195 -12.21 2.23 20.74
C GLY A 195 -12.66 3.65 21.10
N ILE A 196 -12.50 4.63 20.21
CA ILE A 196 -12.88 6.03 20.47
C ILE A 196 -14.34 6.25 20.07
N PRO A 197 -15.18 6.85 20.94
CA PRO A 197 -16.56 7.20 20.58
C PRO A 197 -16.64 8.11 19.34
N ASN A 198 -17.69 7.97 18.53
CA ASN A 198 -17.93 8.90 17.42
C ASN A 198 -18.18 10.32 17.95
N LEU A 199 -17.28 11.26 17.64
CA LEU A 199 -17.34 12.65 18.08
C LEU A 199 -17.90 13.61 17.03
N ILE A 200 -18.40 13.14 15.89
CA ILE A 200 -18.97 14.02 14.85
C ILE A 200 -20.15 14.81 15.44
N GLY A 201 -20.03 16.14 15.39
CA GLY A 201 -21.04 17.06 15.94
C GLY A 201 -20.97 17.28 17.46
N VAL A 202 -20.04 16.61 18.16
CA VAL A 202 -19.75 16.89 19.56
C VAL A 202 -18.86 18.13 19.63
N ASN A 203 -19.29 19.14 20.38
CA ASN A 203 -18.46 20.30 20.64
C ASN A 203 -17.44 19.95 21.74
N ALA A 204 -16.25 19.50 21.31
CA ALA A 204 -15.15 19.12 22.19
C ALA A 204 -14.80 20.21 23.23
N SER A 205 -14.86 21.49 22.83
CA SER A 205 -14.56 22.64 23.72
C SER A 205 -15.45 22.75 24.97
N ARG A 206 -16.55 21.98 25.04
CA ARG A 206 -17.41 21.90 26.23
C ARG A 206 -16.95 20.86 27.26
N PHE A 207 -15.98 20.03 26.92
CA PHE A 207 -15.57 18.87 27.69
C PHE A 207 -14.08 18.85 28.08
N ASP A 208 -13.28 19.76 27.54
CA ASP A 208 -11.81 19.84 27.69
C ASP A 208 -11.34 19.63 29.15
N ASP A 209 -11.87 20.39 30.12
CA ASP A 209 -11.34 20.36 31.50
C ASP A 209 -11.66 19.08 32.28
N LYS A 210 -12.78 18.40 31.97
CA LYS A 210 -13.26 17.24 32.74
C LYS A 210 -12.95 15.91 32.09
N ILE A 211 -12.80 15.87 30.76
CA ILE A 211 -12.46 14.64 30.05
C ILE A 211 -10.93 14.47 29.95
N ALA A 212 -10.16 15.55 29.74
CA ALA A 212 -8.69 15.48 29.76
C ALA A 212 -8.13 14.98 31.11
N ALA A 213 -8.88 15.16 32.20
CA ALA A 213 -8.52 14.67 33.53
C ALA A 213 -8.75 13.16 33.73
N VAL A 214 -9.51 12.50 32.85
CA VAL A 214 -9.97 11.10 33.03
C VAL A 214 -9.53 10.19 31.88
N VAL A 215 -9.32 10.73 30.69
CA VAL A 215 -8.85 10.01 29.50
C VAL A 215 -7.72 10.83 28.86
N PRO A 216 -6.45 10.53 29.18
CA PRO A 216 -5.31 11.25 28.60
C PRO A 216 -5.22 11.11 27.07
N GLU A 217 -5.84 10.08 26.49
CA GLU A 217 -5.85 9.80 25.04
C GLU A 217 -6.90 10.61 24.25
N PHE A 218 -7.52 11.64 24.85
CA PHE A 218 -8.71 12.31 24.27
C PHE A 218 -8.41 13.36 23.18
N ASP A 219 -7.15 13.59 22.80
CA ASP A 219 -6.79 14.64 21.82
C ASP A 219 -6.84 14.15 20.34
N ALA A 220 -7.15 12.88 20.10
CA ALA A 220 -6.86 12.24 18.83
C ALA A 220 -8.11 12.00 17.94
N MET A 221 -8.62 13.05 17.27
CA MET A 221 -9.39 12.89 16.03
C MET A 221 -9.19 14.08 15.09
N GLY A 222 -8.06 14.10 14.38
CA GLY A 222 -7.92 14.47 12.95
C GLY A 222 -8.66 15.68 12.36
N MET A 223 -9.16 16.62 13.15
CA MET A 223 -9.93 17.79 12.69
C MET A 223 -9.03 18.96 12.29
N SER A 224 -7.72 18.87 12.56
CA SER A 224 -6.72 19.81 12.09
C SER A 224 -5.71 19.09 11.20
N ALA A 225 -5.43 19.63 10.01
CA ALA A 225 -4.47 19.10 9.06
C ALA A 225 -3.00 19.28 9.51
N HIS A 226 -2.76 19.44 10.81
CA HIS A 226 -1.53 20.04 11.34
C HIS A 226 -0.43 19.04 11.65
N GLY A 227 -0.71 17.72 11.69
CA GLY A 227 0.33 16.69 11.67
C GLY A 227 1.39 16.80 12.78
N GLU A 228 1.07 17.48 13.89
CA GLU A 228 1.96 17.60 15.04
C GLU A 228 2.00 16.30 15.83
N ALA A 229 3.14 16.01 16.46
CA ALA A 229 3.31 14.84 17.28
C ALA A 229 2.49 14.99 18.57
N ASP A 230 1.59 14.04 18.80
CA ASP A 230 0.85 13.94 20.06
C ASP A 230 1.71 13.19 21.08
N ASP A 231 2.25 13.93 22.06
CA ASP A 231 3.09 13.40 23.14
C ASP A 231 2.32 12.44 24.07
N SER A 232 0.99 12.34 23.94
CA SER A 232 0.17 11.35 24.66
C SER A 232 0.25 9.95 24.06
N ILE A 233 0.74 9.83 22.83
CA ILE A 233 0.83 8.57 22.08
C ILE A 233 2.23 7.95 22.25
N PRO A 234 2.35 6.62 22.49
CA PRO A 234 3.65 5.96 22.55
C PRO A 234 4.52 6.23 21.31
N PRO A 235 5.84 6.47 21.46
CA PRO A 235 6.72 6.86 20.34
C PRO A 235 6.80 5.89 19.16
N ASN A 236 6.40 4.64 19.35
CA ASN A 236 6.41 3.59 18.33
C ASN A 236 5.03 3.32 17.74
N SER A 237 4.08 4.24 17.91
CA SER A 237 2.77 4.17 17.28
C SER A 237 2.84 4.70 15.84
N LEU A 238 1.94 4.21 14.99
CA LEU A 238 1.95 4.55 13.57
C LEU A 238 1.13 5.82 13.31
N PRO A 239 1.62 6.75 12.47
CA PRO A 239 0.93 8.00 12.21
C PRO A 239 -0.28 7.80 11.28
N MET A 240 -1.37 8.48 11.65
CA MET A 240 -2.62 8.50 10.90
C MET A 240 -2.53 9.33 9.61
N VAL A 241 -1.74 10.40 9.64
CA VAL A 241 -1.40 11.21 8.48
C VAL A 241 -0.15 10.65 7.81
N GLY A 242 -0.10 10.74 6.49
CA GLY A 242 1.01 10.24 5.71
C GLY A 242 2.17 11.22 5.64
N LEU A 243 2.76 11.31 4.45
CA LEU A 243 3.94 12.12 4.20
C LEU A 243 3.64 13.62 4.11
N ARG A 244 4.66 14.45 4.34
CA ARG A 244 4.61 15.88 4.05
C ARG A 244 4.89 16.14 2.57
N GLY A 245 3.89 16.64 1.86
CA GLY A 245 3.95 17.01 0.44
C GLY A 245 4.16 18.52 0.20
N PRO A 246 4.14 18.96 -1.06
CA PRO A 246 4.42 20.35 -1.43
C PRO A 246 3.31 21.33 -0.99
N PHE A 247 2.10 20.83 -0.71
CA PHE A 247 0.94 21.64 -0.34
C PHE A 247 0.44 21.38 1.10
N GLY A 248 1.20 20.63 1.90
CA GLY A 248 0.79 20.24 3.26
C GLY A 248 0.97 18.74 3.51
N TYR A 249 0.30 18.20 4.52
CA TYR A 249 0.31 16.77 4.78
C TYR A 249 -0.62 16.02 3.83
N VAL A 250 -0.14 14.91 3.27
CA VAL A 250 -0.98 13.95 2.58
C VAL A 250 -1.81 13.22 3.63
N THR A 251 -3.13 13.33 3.53
CA THR A 251 -4.09 12.77 4.50
C THR A 251 -4.32 11.26 4.33
N MET A 252 -3.52 10.59 3.50
CA MET A 252 -3.50 9.15 3.32
C MET A 252 -2.20 8.57 3.88
N SER A 253 -2.33 7.56 4.72
CA SER A 253 -1.25 6.75 5.30
C SER A 253 -1.41 5.28 4.85
N GLY A 254 -0.85 4.31 5.57
CA GLY A 254 -1.12 2.88 5.36
C GLY A 254 -0.64 2.37 4.00
N MET A 255 -1.52 1.70 3.26
CA MET A 255 -1.28 1.22 1.89
C MET A 255 -1.33 2.36 0.87
N PHE A 256 -0.37 3.28 0.97
CA PHE A 256 -0.21 4.42 0.08
C PHE A 256 1.25 4.53 -0.36
N THR A 257 1.46 4.88 -1.63
CA THR A 257 2.75 5.31 -2.16
C THR A 257 2.53 6.23 -3.36
N LEU A 258 3.62 6.73 -3.94
CA LEU A 258 3.59 7.60 -5.11
C LEU A 258 4.22 6.90 -6.32
N LEU A 259 3.65 7.14 -7.49
CA LEU A 259 4.32 7.04 -8.76
C LEU A 259 4.80 8.43 -9.17
N LYS A 260 6.13 8.60 -9.27
CA LYS A 260 6.78 9.82 -9.72
C LYS A 260 7.18 9.68 -11.19
N VAL A 261 6.50 10.41 -12.07
CA VAL A 261 6.81 10.43 -13.51
C VAL A 261 7.57 11.70 -13.85
N ARG A 262 8.76 11.58 -14.47
CA ARG A 262 9.65 12.71 -14.78
C ARG A 262 10.18 12.64 -16.21
N GLU A 263 10.50 13.79 -16.80
CA GLU A 263 11.19 13.85 -18.09
C GLU A 263 12.61 13.27 -18.02
N ARG A 264 13.29 13.52 -16.90
CA ARG A 264 14.67 13.11 -16.65
C ARG A 264 14.77 12.49 -15.27
N LEU A 265 15.58 11.44 -15.17
CA LEU A 265 15.87 10.73 -13.94
C LEU A 265 17.37 10.52 -13.84
N ASP A 266 17.88 10.76 -12.65
CA ASP A 266 19.25 10.42 -12.28
C ASP A 266 19.26 9.05 -11.58
N ASP A 267 20.23 8.21 -11.90
CA ASP A 267 20.29 6.85 -11.36
C ASP A 267 20.54 6.87 -9.84
N GLY A 268 19.69 6.15 -9.11
CA GLY A 268 19.80 6.00 -7.66
C GLY A 268 19.39 7.21 -6.82
N VAL A 269 18.86 8.27 -7.44
CA VAL A 269 18.37 9.46 -6.75
C VAL A 269 16.84 9.49 -6.81
N GLU A 270 16.19 9.57 -5.65
CA GLU A 270 14.73 9.78 -5.61
C GLU A 270 14.42 11.21 -6.10
N PRO A 271 13.56 11.37 -7.13
CA PRO A 271 13.22 12.69 -7.63
C PRO A 271 12.40 13.47 -6.60
N GLY A 272 12.63 14.78 -6.53
CA GLY A 272 11.86 15.71 -5.70
C GLY A 272 10.37 15.78 -6.10
N TRP A 273 9.62 16.67 -5.45
CA TRP A 273 8.21 16.93 -5.79
C TRP A 273 8.06 17.42 -7.23
N TYR A 274 6.94 17.07 -7.86
CA TYR A 274 6.60 17.54 -9.18
C TYR A 274 6.32 19.05 -9.18
N GLU A 275 6.91 19.78 -10.11
CA GLU A 275 6.64 21.20 -10.30
C GLU A 275 5.40 21.35 -11.17
N HIS A 276 4.29 21.77 -10.56
CA HIS A 276 3.02 21.94 -11.24
C HIS A 276 3.06 23.17 -12.17
N PRO A 277 2.72 23.02 -13.47
CA PRO A 277 2.62 24.17 -14.36
C PRO A 277 1.56 25.18 -13.90
N GLU A 278 1.75 26.45 -14.25
CA GLU A 278 0.79 27.51 -13.94
C GLU A 278 -0.61 27.15 -14.45
N GLY A 279 -1.64 27.41 -13.64
CA GLY A 279 -3.04 27.11 -13.97
C GLY A 279 -3.45 25.64 -13.84
N THR A 280 -2.56 24.74 -13.40
CA THR A 280 -2.89 23.30 -13.21
C THR A 280 -3.31 22.94 -11.78
N LEU A 281 -3.18 23.89 -10.84
CA LEU A 281 -3.58 23.72 -9.45
C LEU A 281 -4.96 24.30 -9.21
N ALA A 282 -5.77 23.61 -8.40
CA ALA A 282 -6.99 24.18 -7.84
C ALA A 282 -6.61 25.25 -6.82
N LEU A 283 -7.20 26.44 -6.95
CA LEU A 283 -7.00 27.57 -6.06
C LEU A 283 -8.35 28.02 -5.49
N PRO A 284 -8.38 28.77 -4.38
CA PRO A 284 -9.62 29.38 -3.90
C PRO A 284 -10.26 30.21 -5.00
N ALA A 285 -11.55 29.97 -5.26
CA ALA A 285 -12.31 30.77 -6.22
C ALA A 285 -12.38 32.22 -5.74
N SER A 286 -12.20 33.16 -6.66
CA SER A 286 -12.38 34.58 -6.41
C SER A 286 -13.85 34.92 -6.18
N ALA A 287 -14.11 36.04 -5.50
CA ALA A 287 -15.47 36.50 -5.28
C ALA A 287 -16.24 36.78 -6.59
N ASP A 288 -15.53 37.16 -7.66
CA ASP A 288 -16.13 37.36 -8.98
C ASP A 288 -16.52 36.04 -9.65
N GLU A 289 -15.68 35.00 -9.56
CA GLU A 289 -16.01 33.65 -10.05
C GLU A 289 -17.22 33.07 -9.32
N LEU A 290 -17.23 33.17 -7.98
CA LEU A 290 -18.37 32.74 -7.17
C LEU A 290 -19.65 33.49 -7.53
N ARG A 291 -19.58 34.82 -7.72
CA ARG A 291 -20.73 35.62 -8.20
C ARG A 291 -21.19 35.22 -9.59
N ALA A 292 -20.27 34.95 -10.51
CA ALA A 292 -20.59 34.51 -11.86
C ALA A 292 -21.33 33.17 -11.86
N ASP A 293 -21.01 32.30 -10.89
CA ASP A 293 -21.67 31.00 -10.68
C ASP A 293 -22.92 31.08 -9.76
N GLY A 294 -23.31 32.29 -9.31
CA GLY A 294 -24.48 32.50 -8.47
C GLY A 294 -24.34 32.00 -7.03
N ILE A 295 -23.10 31.82 -6.54
CA ILE A 295 -22.79 31.40 -5.18
C ILE A 295 -22.59 32.65 -4.32
N GLU A 296 -23.54 32.91 -3.41
CA GLU A 296 -23.44 33.99 -2.41
C GLU A 296 -22.88 33.43 -1.09
N HIS A 297 -21.87 34.09 -0.53
CA HIS A 297 -21.31 33.83 0.81
C HIS A 297 -21.90 34.76 1.86
#